data_AF-A0A523PC92-F1
#
_entry.id   AF-A0A523PC92-F1
#
_cell.length_a   1.000
_cell.length_b   1.000
_cell.length_c   1.000
_cell.angle_alpha   90.00
_cell.angle_beta   90.00
_cell.angle_gamma   90.00
#
_symmetry.space_group_name_H-M   'P 1'
#
loop_
_entity.id
_entity.type
_entity.pdbx_description
1 polymer ?
#
loop_
_entity_poly.entity_id
_entity_poly.type
_entity_poly.pdbx_seq_one_letter_code
_entity_poly.pdbx_strand_id
1 'polypeptide(L)'
;ATQSVKRAGTSLPITATGRKILENLMRNTNRVVSRAEIEHLVWGDDPPQSDSLKIHIHALREVIDKPFDVALITTIRGAGYRISNDHDTI
;
A
#
# COMPACT_ATOMS: atom_id res chain seq x y z
N ALA A 1 6.29 9.77 17.74
CA ALA A 1 7.04 8.59 17.25
C ALA A 1 7.17 8.68 15.74
N THR A 2 8.38 8.95 15.24
CA THR A 2 8.69 9.08 13.81
C THR A 2 8.75 7.68 13.20
N GLN A 3 7.62 7.22 12.66
CA GLN A 3 7.49 5.88 12.08
C GLN A 3 8.03 5.91 10.64
N SER A 4 9.35 5.72 10.51
CA SER A 4 10.01 5.58 9.21
C SER A 4 9.84 4.15 8.70
N VAL A 5 9.29 3.98 7.49
CA VAL A 5 9.19 2.67 6.85
C VAL A 5 10.53 2.30 6.24
N LYS A 6 10.99 1.08 6.50
CA LYS A 6 12.18 0.51 5.88
C LYS A 6 11.82 -0.80 5.19
N ARG A 7 12.28 -1.00 3.95
CA ARG A 7 12.16 -2.26 3.21
C ARG A 7 13.57 -2.75 2.86
N ALA A 8 13.88 -3.99 3.21
CA ALA A 8 15.21 -4.61 3.04
C ALA A 8 16.37 -3.74 3.55
N GLY A 9 16.18 -3.00 4.64
CA GLY A 9 17.19 -2.08 5.20
C GLY A 9 17.21 -0.67 4.59
N THR A 10 16.52 -0.44 3.47
CA THR A 10 16.41 0.88 2.83
C THR A 10 15.24 1.67 3.39
N SER A 11 15.47 2.91 3.80
CA SER A 11 14.41 3.80 4.28
C SER A 11 13.61 4.35 3.11
N LEU A 12 12.29 4.19 3.16
CA LEU A 12 11.37 4.56 2.10
C LEU A 12 10.78 5.94 2.40
N PRO A 13 10.99 6.95 1.53
CA PRO A 13 10.42 8.28 1.72
C PRO A 13 8.94 8.28 1.32
N ILE A 14 8.08 7.79 2.22
CA ILE A 14 6.64 7.72 1.99
C ILE A 14 5.91 8.73 2.86
N THR A 15 4.77 9.25 2.38
CA THR A 15 3.92 10.15 3.17
C THR A 15 3.24 9.40 4.31
N ALA A 16 2.78 10.12 5.33
CA ALA A 16 2.08 9.52 6.47
C ALA A 16 0.83 8.73 6.03
N THR A 17 0.11 9.22 5.01
CA THR A 17 -1.07 8.56 4.42
C THR A 17 -0.70 7.28 3.69
N GLY A 18 0.30 7.34 2.79
CA GLY A 18 0.80 6.16 2.10
C GLY A 18 1.27 5.08 3.07
N ARG A 19 1.95 5.49 4.15
CA ARG A 19 2.35 4.59 5.23
C ARG A 19 1.16 3.89 5.90
N LYS A 20 0.11 4.64 6.26
CA LYS A 20 -1.09 4.04 6.85
C LYS A 20 -1.73 3.03 5.89
N ILE A 21 -1.83 3.37 4.61
CA ILE A 21 -2.35 2.45 3.58
C ILE A 21 -1.52 1.16 3.56
N LEU A 22 -0.19 1.30 3.45
CA LEU A 22 0.72 0.18 3.41
C LEU A 22 0.65 -0.67 4.68
N GLU A 23 0.63 -0.05 5.86
CA GLU A 23 0.57 -0.77 7.13
C GLU A 23 -0.74 -1.56 7.26
N ASN A 24 -1.86 -0.98 6.83
CA ASN A 24 -3.15 -1.68 6.80
C ASN A 24 -3.16 -2.83 5.79
N LEU A 25 -2.60 -2.62 4.60
CA LEU A 25 -2.43 -3.69 3.61
C LEU A 25 -1.52 -4.80 4.16
N MET A 26 -0.39 -4.46 4.78
CA MET A 26 0.55 -5.42 5.40
C MET A 26 -0.09 -6.19 6.56
N ARG A 27 -0.93 -5.55 7.39
CA ARG A 27 -1.73 -6.25 8.39
C ARG A 27 -2.71 -7.25 7.76
N ASN A 28 -3.16 -6.97 6.54
CA ASN A 28 -4.04 -7.81 5.73
C ASN A 28 -3.26 -8.55 4.62
N THR A 29 -2.05 -9.04 4.92
CA THR A 29 -1.23 -9.78 3.94
C THR A 29 -2.01 -10.99 3.40
N ASN A 30 -1.93 -11.23 2.09
CA ASN A 30 -2.68 -12.25 1.34
C ASN A 30 -4.21 -12.05 1.29
N ARG A 31 -4.75 -10.98 1.88
CA ARG A 31 -6.17 -10.61 1.77
C ARG A 31 -6.35 -9.48 0.76
N VAL A 32 -7.41 -9.59 -0.05
CA VAL A 32 -7.81 -8.50 -0.94
C VAL A 32 -8.55 -7.45 -0.13
N VAL A 33 -8.02 -6.23 -0.12
CA VAL A 33 -8.61 -5.07 0.52
C VAL A 33 -9.25 -4.19 -0.55
N SER A 34 -10.56 -4.03 -0.46
CA SER A 34 -11.33 -3.20 -1.39
C SER A 34 -10.91 -1.74 -1.31
N ARG A 35 -11.08 -1.00 -2.40
CA ARG A 35 -10.83 0.44 -2.43
C ARG A 35 -11.56 1.18 -1.30
N ALA A 36 -12.85 0.89 -1.11
CA ALA A 36 -13.65 1.47 -0.05
C ALA A 36 -13.13 1.15 1.37
N GLU A 37 -12.61 -0.06 1.60
CA GLU A 37 -11.98 -0.43 2.88
C GLU A 37 -10.73 0.39 3.13
N ILE A 38 -9.86 0.56 2.12
CA ILE A 38 -8.66 1.39 2.28
C ILE A 38 -9.04 2.85 2.50
N GLU A 39 -10.02 3.35 1.74
CA GLU A 39 -10.52 4.72 1.88
C GLU A 39 -11.04 4.95 3.30
N HIS A 40 -11.86 4.04 3.82
CA HIS A 40 -12.39 4.09 5.17
C HIS A 40 -11.31 3.94 6.25
N LEU A 41 -10.34 3.04 6.09
CA LEU A 41 -9.27 2.84 7.09
C LEU A 41 -8.32 4.04 7.19
N VAL A 42 -8.20 4.82 6.12
CA VAL A 42 -7.24 5.92 6.03
C VAL A 42 -7.89 7.26 6.34
N TRP A 43 -9.10 7.48 5.83
CA TRP A 43 -9.84 8.75 5.93
C TRP A 43 -11.15 8.64 6.72
N GLY A 44 -11.65 7.44 7.01
CA GLY A 44 -12.84 7.24 7.82
C GLY A 44 -14.14 7.56 7.09
N ASP A 45 -14.90 8.49 7.66
CA ASP A 45 -16.21 8.93 7.14
C ASP A 45 -16.10 10.01 6.05
N ASP A 46 -14.93 10.66 5.90
CA ASP A 46 -14.70 11.72 4.92
C ASP A 46 -13.57 11.36 3.96
N PRO A 47 -13.78 10.40 3.04
CA PRO A 47 -12.79 10.09 2.04
C PRO A 47 -12.64 11.28 1.07
N PRO A 48 -11.41 11.69 0.75
CA PRO A 48 -11.16 12.69 -0.27
C PRO A 48 -11.61 12.16 -1.63
N GLN A 49 -11.59 13.01 -2.66
CA GLN A 49 -11.91 12.64 -4.03
C GLN A 49 -11.31 11.29 -4.39
N SER A 50 -12.13 10.46 -5.02
CA SER A 50 -11.86 9.05 -5.30
C SER A 50 -10.42 8.82 -5.84
N ASP A 51 -9.87 9.70 -6.66
CA ASP A 51 -8.52 9.54 -7.22
C ASP A 51 -7.35 9.71 -6.24
N SER A 52 -7.57 10.25 -5.03
CA SER A 52 -6.54 10.42 -4.00
C SER A 52 -5.92 9.10 -3.60
N LEU A 53 -6.72 8.04 -3.43
CA LEU A 53 -6.20 6.70 -3.14
C LEU A 53 -5.24 6.23 -4.23
N LYS A 54 -5.62 6.42 -5.50
CA LYS A 54 -4.78 6.01 -6.63
C LYS A 54 -3.44 6.75 -6.63
N ILE A 55 -3.47 8.06 -6.38
CA ILE A 55 -2.24 8.89 -6.27
C ILE A 55 -1.35 8.36 -5.15
N HIS A 56 -1.90 8.09 -3.97
CA HIS A 56 -1.13 7.54 -2.86
C HIS A 56 -0.58 6.14 -3.15
N ILE A 57 -1.37 5.24 -3.73
CA ILE A 57 -0.91 3.91 -4.14
C ILE A 57 0.20 4.03 -5.21
N HIS A 58 0.04 4.92 -6.18
CA HIS A 58 1.03 5.11 -7.24
C HIS A 58 2.35 5.65 -6.68
N ALA A 59 2.29 6.72 -5.87
CA ALA A 59 3.45 7.26 -5.17
C ALA A 59 4.11 6.21 -4.27
N LEU A 60 3.32 5.37 -3.59
CA LEU A 60 3.82 4.29 -2.76
C LEU A 60 4.54 3.23 -3.59
N ARG A 61 3.99 2.83 -4.75
CA ARG A 61 4.65 1.90 -5.67
C ARG A 61 5.95 2.49 -6.23
N GLU A 62 6.02 3.81 -6.48
CA GLU A 62 7.27 4.42 -6.94
C GLU A 62 8.42 4.36 -5.93
N VAL A 63 8.12 4.23 -4.64
CA VAL A 63 9.13 4.12 -3.58
C VAL A 63 9.31 2.69 -3.09
N ILE A 64 8.25 1.88 -3.04
CA ILE A 64 8.34 0.49 -2.56
C ILE A 64 8.46 -0.53 -3.68
N ASP A 65 7.84 -0.34 -4.85
CA ASP A 65 7.97 -1.28 -5.97
C ASP A 65 9.17 -0.88 -6.83
N LYS A 66 9.28 0.36 -7.29
CA LYS A 66 10.29 0.78 -8.28
C LYS A 66 11.76 0.44 -7.92
N PRO A 67 12.23 0.57 -6.66
CA PRO A 67 13.60 0.21 -6.32
C PRO A 67 13.78 -1.27 -5.96
N PHE A 68 12.72 -2.09 -6.03
CA PHE A 68 12.76 -3.51 -5.69
C PHE A 68 12.25 -4.34 -6.87
N ASP A 69 12.85 -5.50 -7.12
CA ASP A 69 12.39 -6.36 -8.22
C ASP A 69 11.00 -6.96 -7.97
N VAL A 70 10.60 -7.02 -6.70
CA VAL A 70 9.35 -7.65 -6.26
C VAL A 70 8.27 -6.61 -5.96
N ALA A 71 7.20 -6.64 -6.75
CA ALA A 71 5.98 -5.87 -6.53
C ALA A 71 5.19 -6.42 -5.33
N LEU A 72 5.14 -5.68 -4.23
CA LEU A 72 4.36 -6.10 -3.06
C LEU A 72 2.87 -5.91 -3.29
N ILE A 73 2.49 -4.80 -3.94
CA ILE A 73 1.09 -4.42 -4.15
C ILE A 73 0.61 -4.95 -5.50
N THR A 74 -0.28 -5.93 -5.44
CA THR A 74 -1.02 -6.43 -6.60
C THR A 74 -2.38 -5.74 -6.68
N THR A 75 -2.69 -5.14 -7.82
CA THR A 75 -4.02 -4.60 -8.08
C THR A 75 -4.90 -5.69 -8.68
N ILE A 76 -5.98 -6.03 -7.99
CA ILE A 76 -6.97 -7.02 -8.44
C ILE A 76 -8.15 -6.26 -9.04
N ARG A 77 -8.29 -6.31 -10.36
CA ARG A 77 -9.35 -5.61 -11.09
C ARG A 77 -10.72 -6.08 -10.60
N GLY A 78 -11.55 -5.13 -10.15
CA GLY A 78 -12.89 -5.41 -9.63
C GLY A 78 -12.96 -5.84 -8.17
N ALA A 79 -11.84 -6.15 -7.52
CA ALA A 79 -11.81 -6.59 -6.11
C ALA A 79 -11.05 -5.63 -5.18
N GLY A 80 -9.96 -4.99 -5.65
CA GLY A 80 -9.21 -4.01 -4.86
C GLY A 80 -7.70 -4.21 -4.94
N TYR A 81 -7.03 -4.09 -3.80
CA TYR A 81 -5.58 -4.20 -3.68
C TYR A 81 -5.22 -5.32 -2.73
N ARG A 82 -4.22 -6.12 -3.09
CA ARG A 82 -3.67 -7.18 -2.25
C ARG A 82 -2.19 -6.94 -2.07
N ILE A 83 -1.69 -7.16 -0.85
CA ILE A 83 -0.26 -7.26 -0.63
C ILE A 83 0.13 -8.73 -0.52
N SER A 84 1.16 -9.12 -1.26
CA SER A 84 1.72 -10.48 -1.22
C SER A 84 3.21 -10.34 -1.02
N ASN A 85 3.75 -10.95 0.03
CA ASN A 85 5.20 -10.99 0.27
C ASN A 85 5.84 -12.15 -0.51
N ASP A 86 5.32 -12.39 -1.72
CA ASP A 86 5.59 -13.60 -2.47
C ASP A 86 7.00 -13.53 -3.04
N HIS A 87 7.87 -14.20 -2.31
CA HIS A 87 9.18 -14.67 -2.74
C HIS A 87 9.03 -16.19 -2.99
N ASP A 88 7.93 -16.62 -3.61
CA ASP A 88 7.74 -18.02 -4.01
C ASP A 88 8.53 -18.24 -5.30
N THR A 89 9.84 -18.36 -5.11
CA THR A 89 10.73 -18.94 -6.11
C THR A 89 10.34 -20.41 -6.22
N ILE A 90 9.67 -20.78 -7.32
CA ILE A 90 9.60 -22.17 -7.80
C ILE A 90 10.96 -22.54 -8.41
#